data_AF-Q56971-F1
#
_entry.id   AF-Q56971-F1
#
_cell.length_a   1.000
_cell.length_b   1.000
_cell.length_c   1.000
_cell.angle_alpha   90.00
_cell.angle_beta   90.00
_cell.angle_gamma   90.00
#
_symmetry.space_group_name_H-M   'P 1'
#
loop_
_entity.id
_entity.type
_entity.pdbx_description
1 polymer ?
#
loop_
_entity_poly.entity_id
_entity_poly.type
_entity_poly.pdbx_seq_one_letter_code
_entity_poly.pdbx_strand_id
1 'polypeptide(L)'
;MRGLQDILIACVDGLKGFPDAINSVYPQTHIQLCIIHMVRNSLKYVSWKDYKAVTSGLKMVYQAPTEEAALMALDKFAEALGRQIPAN
;
A
#
# COMPACT_ATOMS: atom_id res chain seq x y z
N MET A 1 27.83 -4.68 4.23
CA MET A 1 27.06 -5.00 3.01
C MET A 1 27.97 -5.74 2.05
N ARG A 2 27.46 -6.71 1.28
CA ARG A 2 28.26 -7.60 0.39
C ARG A 2 28.61 -6.94 -0.96
N GLY A 3 29.01 -5.67 -0.97
CA GLY A 3 29.36 -4.92 -2.20
C GLY A 3 28.24 -4.11 -2.85
N LEU A 4 27.06 -4.02 -2.23
CA LEU A 4 25.95 -3.17 -2.68
C LEU A 4 26.31 -1.69 -2.51
N GLN A 5 26.34 -0.96 -3.63
CA GLN A 5 26.76 0.45 -3.68
C GLN A 5 25.61 1.41 -3.42
N ASP A 6 24.42 1.14 -3.96
CA ASP A 6 23.29 2.05 -3.88
C ASP A 6 21.95 1.32 -3.96
N ILE A 7 20.92 1.94 -3.38
CA ILE A 7 19.52 1.52 -3.46
C ILE A 7 18.71 2.74 -3.88
N LEU A 8 18.13 2.70 -5.08
CA LEU A 8 17.30 3.80 -5.56
C LEU A 8 15.95 3.86 -4.85
N ILE A 9 15.29 2.71 -4.67
CA ILE A 9 13.97 2.61 -4.04
C ILE A 9 13.96 1.42 -3.07
N ALA A 10 13.50 1.65 -1.84
CA ALA A 10 13.25 0.61 -0.85
C ALA A 10 11.76 0.58 -0.48
N CYS A 11 11.07 -0.51 -0.81
CA CYS A 11 9.69 -0.75 -0.41
C CYS A 11 9.67 -1.52 0.92
N VAL A 12 9.20 -0.88 2.00
CA VAL A 12 9.18 -1.44 3.36
C VAL A 12 7.75 -1.65 3.87
N ASP A 13 7.58 -2.45 4.91
CA ASP A 13 6.29 -2.80 5.50
C ASP A 13 5.76 -1.77 6.53
N GLY A 14 6.51 -0.70 6.80
CA GLY A 14 6.16 0.31 7.79
C GLY A 14 6.70 0.03 9.20
N LEU A 15 7.62 -0.93 9.35
CA LEU A 15 8.27 -1.20 10.63
C LEU A 15 8.97 0.04 11.19
N LYS A 16 8.64 0.40 12.44
CA LYS A 16 9.21 1.56 13.13
C LYS A 16 10.74 1.46 13.20
N GLY A 17 11.43 2.53 12.86
CA GLY A 17 12.90 2.62 12.88
C GLY A 17 13.60 1.96 11.69
N PHE A 18 12.89 1.17 10.86
CA PHE A 18 13.49 0.58 9.68
C PHE A 18 13.81 1.61 8.59
N PRO A 19 12.94 2.62 8.32
CA PRO A 19 13.30 3.71 7.42
C PRO A 19 14.55 4.48 7.88
N ASP A 20 14.68 4.73 9.19
CA ASP A 20 15.84 5.42 9.76
C ASP A 20 17.13 4.61 9.59
N ALA A 21 17.05 3.29 9.79
CA ALA A 21 18.17 2.38 9.57
C ALA A 21 18.61 2.37 8.10
N ILE A 22 17.67 2.38 7.14
CA ILE A 22 18.00 2.47 5.71
C ILE A 22 18.67 3.81 5.39
N ASN A 23 18.07 4.93 5.82
CA ASN A 23 18.60 6.28 5.58
C ASN A 23 19.99 6.49 6.19
N SER A 24 20.32 5.78 7.28
CA SER A 24 21.64 5.86 7.90
C SER A 24 22.76 5.25 7.05
N VAL A 25 22.43 4.33 6.13
CA VAL A 25 23.41 3.64 5.27
C VAL A 25 23.30 4.08 3.80
N TYR A 26 22.08 4.33 3.32
CA TYR A 26 21.76 4.76 1.97
C TYR A 26 20.89 6.02 2.01
N PRO A 27 21.48 7.20 2.27
CA PRO A 27 20.72 8.44 2.48
C PRO A 27 20.01 8.97 1.22
N GLN A 28 20.33 8.43 0.04
CA GLN A 28 19.69 8.79 -1.22
C GLN A 28 18.55 7.85 -1.62
N THR A 29 18.29 6.80 -0.83
CA THR A 29 17.22 5.85 -1.12
C THR A 29 15.86 6.50 -0.94
N HIS A 30 15.01 6.38 -1.97
CA HIS A 30 13.61 6.72 -1.84
C HIS A 30 12.85 5.59 -1.13
N ILE A 31 12.44 5.83 0.11
CA ILE A 31 11.70 4.84 0.91
C ILE A 31 10.21 4.97 0.63
N GLN A 32 9.56 3.84 0.33
CA GLN A 32 8.11 3.76 0.09
C GLN A 32 7.49 2.67 0.95
N LEU A 33 6.21 2.82 1.28
CA LEU A 33 5.44 1.71 1.83
C LEU A 33 5.16 0.69 0.71
N CYS A 34 5.36 -0.58 1.01
CA CYS A 34 5.13 -1.65 0.08
C CYS A 34 3.64 -1.90 -0.10
N ILE A 35 3.13 -1.66 -1.31
CA ILE A 35 1.72 -1.87 -1.66
C ILE A 35 1.25 -3.30 -1.36
N ILE A 36 2.11 -4.32 -1.54
CA ILE A 36 1.76 -5.71 -1.24
C ILE A 36 1.52 -5.89 0.26
N HIS A 37 2.34 -5.28 1.11
CA HIS A 37 2.12 -5.32 2.56
C HIS A 37 0.86 -4.55 2.96
N MET A 38 0.61 -3.38 2.34
CA MET A 38 -0.61 -2.62 2.59
C MET A 38 -1.86 -3.41 2.20
N VAL A 39 -1.93 -3.96 0.98
CA VAL A 39 -3.06 -4.77 0.50
C VAL A 39 -3.27 -5.99 1.40
N ARG A 40 -2.21 -6.74 1.70
CA ARG A 40 -2.30 -7.91 2.60
C ARG A 40 -2.80 -7.51 3.99
N ASN A 41 -2.35 -6.37 4.52
CA ASN A 41 -2.79 -5.90 5.83
C ASN A 41 -4.27 -5.50 5.82
N SER A 42 -4.75 -4.81 4.77
CA SER A 42 -6.16 -4.46 4.60
C SER A 42 -7.05 -5.70 4.50
N LEU A 43 -6.63 -6.74 3.77
CA LEU A 43 -7.41 -7.95 3.56
C LEU A 43 -7.58 -8.81 4.83
N LYS A 44 -6.77 -8.61 5.89
CA LYS A 44 -6.93 -9.34 7.16
C LYS A 44 -8.29 -9.12 7.82
N TYR A 45 -8.92 -7.97 7.55
CA TYR A 45 -10.20 -7.58 8.14
C TYR A 45 -11.39 -7.83 7.20
N VAL A 46 -11.15 -8.45 6.05
CA VAL A 46 -12.14 -8.61 4.99
C VAL A 46 -12.69 -10.04 5.01
N SER A 47 -14.02 -10.15 5.02
CA SER A 47 -14.69 -11.44 4.94
C SER A 47 -14.42 -12.12 3.59
N TRP A 48 -14.50 -13.45 3.53
CA TRP A 48 -14.34 -14.16 2.26
C TRP A 48 -15.36 -13.75 1.19
N LYS A 49 -16.59 -13.39 1.61
CA LYS A 49 -17.66 -12.92 0.73
C LYS A 49 -17.27 -11.63 0.01
N ASP A 50 -16.57 -10.73 0.70
CA ASP A 50 -16.21 -9.40 0.19
C ASP A 50 -14.81 -9.35 -0.41
N TYR A 51 -14.00 -10.41 -0.23
CA TYR A 51 -12.61 -10.50 -0.67
C TYR A 51 -12.43 -10.11 -2.14
N LYS A 52 -13.28 -10.63 -3.04
CA LYS A 52 -13.21 -10.33 -4.48
C LYS A 52 -13.52 -8.86 -4.78
N ALA A 53 -14.51 -8.28 -4.10
CA ALA A 53 -14.88 -6.88 -4.30
C ALA A 53 -13.78 -5.94 -3.79
N VAL A 54 -13.25 -6.21 -2.59
CA VAL A 54 -12.17 -5.41 -1.99
C VAL A 54 -10.88 -5.50 -2.81
N THR A 55 -10.46 -6.69 -3.21
CA THR A 55 -9.24 -6.84 -4.03
C THR A 55 -9.37 -6.15 -5.39
N SER A 56 -10.55 -6.21 -6.02
CA SER A 56 -10.81 -5.49 -7.26
C SER A 56 -10.78 -3.97 -7.07
N GLY A 57 -11.36 -3.46 -5.98
CA GLY A 57 -11.35 -2.03 -5.66
C GLY A 57 -9.94 -1.51 -5.40
N LEU A 58 -9.19 -2.18 -4.52
CA LEU A 58 -7.79 -1.84 -4.23
C LEU A 58 -6.91 -1.88 -5.49
N LYS A 59 -7.15 -2.84 -6.38
CA LYS A 59 -6.47 -2.92 -7.69
C LYS A 59 -6.68 -1.68 -8.54
N MET A 60 -7.89 -1.11 -8.52
CA MET A 60 -8.16 0.11 -9.27
C MET A 60 -7.46 1.35 -8.71
N VAL A 61 -7.23 1.38 -7.40
CA VAL A 61 -6.46 2.44 -6.76
C VAL A 61 -4.99 2.39 -7.21
N TYR A 62 -4.31 1.26 -7.02
CA TYR A 62 -2.85 1.20 -7.29
C TYR A 62 -2.48 1.06 -8.78
N GLN A 63 -3.44 0.79 -9.66
CA GLN A 63 -3.22 0.78 -11.12
C GLN A 63 -3.61 2.08 -11.82
N ALA A 64 -4.08 3.09 -11.06
CA ALA A 64 -4.45 4.37 -11.63
C ALA A 64 -3.23 5.06 -12.28
N PRO A 65 -3.41 5.75 -13.42
CA PRO A 65 -2.30 6.33 -14.19
C PRO A 65 -1.72 7.59 -13.54
N THR A 66 -2.45 8.24 -12.64
CA THR A 66 -2.01 9.43 -11.90
C THR A 66 -2.47 9.35 -10.44
N GLU A 67 -1.87 10.17 -9.59
CA GLU A 67 -2.24 10.29 -8.19
C GLU A 67 -3.70 10.74 -8.03
N GLU A 68 -4.15 11.72 -8.82
CA GLU A 68 -5.53 12.21 -8.79
C GLU A 68 -6.52 11.11 -9.17
N ALA A 69 -6.18 10.33 -10.21
CA ALA A 69 -7.00 9.19 -10.60
C ALA A 69 -7.03 8.10 -9.50
N ALA A 70 -5.92 7.90 -8.78
CA ALA A 70 -5.84 6.96 -7.66
C ALA A 70 -6.74 7.42 -6.49
N LEU A 71 -6.72 8.72 -6.16
CA LEU A 71 -7.57 9.32 -5.12
C LEU A 71 -9.06 9.20 -5.49
N MET A 72 -9.42 9.52 -6.74
CA MET A 72 -10.79 9.34 -7.21
C MET A 72 -11.24 7.87 -7.18
N ALA A 73 -10.35 6.93 -7.50
CA ALA A 73 -10.63 5.50 -7.39
C ALA A 73 -10.78 5.05 -5.94
N LEU A 74 -9.99 5.63 -5.03
CA LEU A 74 -10.05 5.36 -3.59
C LEU A 74 -11.37 5.86 -3.00
N ASP A 75 -11.82 7.07 -3.34
CA ASP A 75 -13.10 7.62 -2.89
C ASP A 75 -14.27 6.76 -3.36
N LYS A 76 -14.29 6.39 -4.66
CA LYS A 76 -15.30 5.48 -5.22
C LYS A 76 -15.30 4.12 -4.53
N PHE A 77 -14.12 3.59 -4.21
CA PHE A 77 -13.99 2.33 -3.49
C PHE A 77 -14.53 2.44 -2.06
N ALA A 78 -14.22 3.53 -1.35
CA ALA A 78 -14.71 3.77 0.01
C ALA A 78 -16.24 3.92 0.06
N GLU A 79 -16.83 4.64 -0.89
CA GLU A 79 -18.30 4.76 -1.01
C GLU A 79 -18.97 3.41 -1.26
N ALA A 80 -18.41 2.59 -2.15
CA ALA A 80 -18.94 1.26 -2.45
C ALA A 80 -18.83 0.33 -1.24
N LEU A 81 -17.71 0.39 -0.50
CA LEU A 81 -17.47 -0.44 0.68
C LEU A 81 -18.37 -0.04 1.86
N GLY A 82 -18.53 1.26 2.12
CA GLY A 82 -19.40 1.78 3.18
C GLY A 82 -20.89 1.49 2.96
N ARG A 83 -21.30 1.25 1.71
CA ARG A 83 -22.66 0.76 1.39
C ARG A 83 -22.83 -0.75 1.60
N GLN A 84 -21.75 -1.53 1.59
CA GLN A 84 -21.79 -2.99 1.65
C GLN A 84 -21.46 -3.57 3.03
N ILE A 85 -20.74 -2.82 3.87
CA ILE A 85 -20.25 -3.31 5.16
C ILE A 85 -20.67 -2.30 6.24
N PRO A 86 -21.55 -2.66 7.19
CA PRO A 86 -21.85 -1.80 8.32
C PRO A 86 -20.56 -1.55 9.11
N ALA A 87 -20.32 -0.29 9.49
CA ALA A 87 -19.26 0.05 10.42
C ALA A 87 -19.54 -0.64 11.76
N ASN A 88 -18.66 -1.56 12.15
CA ASN A 88 -18.68 -2.17 13.48
C ASN A 88 -18.15 -1.19 14.52
#